data_AF-M1B0H2-F1
#
_entry.id   AF-M1B0H2-F1
#
_cell.length_a   1.000
_cell.length_b   1.000
_cell.length_c   1.000
_cell.angle_alpha   90.00
_cell.angle_beta   90.00
_cell.angle_gamma   90.00
#
_symmetry.space_group_name_H-M   'P 1'
#
loop_
_entity.id
_entity.type
_entity.pdbx_description
1 polymer ?
#
loop_
_entity_poly.entity_id
_entity_poly.type
_entity_poly.pdbx_seq_one_letter_code
_entity_poly.pdbx_strand_id
1 'polypeptide(L)'
;MIFLLENSDIQRREEPWKIFQRYLLNGLFFPGESYKTRKYYETLLISSGVEFQHFAGYNTAENVYNFSKMIIKQIIHIEDWGISSMTERQISLNGVKMSFTYWDYIQAFDKVLCYNNERHKHTWFIKVCAKIFANPIPNWFLNWWSYHGPTIKILPEPFLKLYKEWVKISPDLNRLYQQEHISYLQQIEQICFFIEFSVPWIHKWVPEEQIPCLYRSYYNNFWDKLMKKDPQTKSIYGQELLDQITATIKEYKSIPNKGIITDESVTVKHMARRISNHDEEEQNKMILDYLEEVKKSLLLNLNQYAKSDSSMRSEASEDMHEAQQIEDEDPADTLKRAEELLAKLKEKA
;
A
#
# COMPACT_ATOMS: atom_id res chain seq x y z
N MET A 1 -3.63 -3.38 -17.46
CA MET A 1 -3.05 -3.13 -18.80
C MET A 1 -4.01 -3.69 -19.84
N ILE A 2 -4.66 -2.83 -20.64
CA ILE A 2 -5.55 -3.22 -21.74
C ILE A 2 -4.72 -3.13 -23.03
N PHE A 3 -4.69 -4.19 -23.83
CA PHE A 3 -4.06 -4.16 -25.14
C PHE A 3 -5.13 -3.90 -26.20
N LEU A 4 -4.96 -2.83 -26.97
CA LEU A 4 -5.76 -2.60 -28.16
C LEU A 4 -5.21 -3.48 -29.28
N LEU A 5 -6.05 -4.38 -29.79
CA LEU A 5 -5.71 -5.28 -30.88
C LEU A 5 -5.77 -4.57 -32.22
N GLU A 6 -4.85 -4.89 -33.14
CA GLU A 6 -4.97 -4.47 -34.53
C GLU A 6 -6.25 -5.05 -35.17
N ASN A 7 -6.88 -4.31 -36.11
CA ASN A 7 -8.10 -4.76 -36.79
C ASN A 7 -7.96 -6.13 -37.46
N SER A 8 -6.76 -6.48 -37.94
CA SER A 8 -6.44 -7.79 -38.52
C SER A 8 -6.50 -8.93 -37.49
N ASP A 9 -6.10 -8.65 -36.24
CA ASP A 9 -6.16 -9.61 -35.12
C ASP A 9 -7.56 -9.64 -34.49
N ILE A 10 -8.32 -8.54 -34.53
CA ILE A 10 -9.74 -8.49 -34.16
C ILE A 10 -10.59 -9.39 -35.08
N GLN A 11 -10.14 -9.71 -36.30
CA GLN A 11 -10.82 -10.67 -37.17
C GLN A 11 -10.45 -12.13 -36.86
N ARG A 12 -9.40 -12.39 -36.07
CA ARG A 12 -8.95 -13.73 -35.66
C ARG A 12 -9.48 -14.12 -34.27
N ARG A 13 -10.73 -13.73 -33.96
CA ARG A 13 -11.33 -13.88 -32.61
C ARG A 13 -11.39 -15.31 -32.11
N GLU A 14 -11.37 -16.28 -33.02
CA GLU A 14 -11.46 -17.71 -32.72
C GLU A 14 -10.13 -18.27 -32.17
N GLU A 15 -9.05 -17.50 -32.20
CA GLU A 15 -7.72 -17.92 -31.72
C GLU A 15 -7.12 -16.92 -30.70
N PRO A 16 -7.81 -16.64 -29.57
CA PRO A 16 -7.38 -15.63 -28.59
C PRO A 16 -5.96 -15.88 -28.10
N TRP A 17 -5.55 -17.14 -27.95
CA TRP A 17 -4.21 -17.48 -27.51
C TRP A 17 -3.09 -17.10 -28.48
N LYS A 18 -3.29 -17.27 -29.79
CA LYS A 18 -2.28 -16.85 -30.79
C LYS A 18 -2.11 -15.33 -30.80
N ILE A 19 -3.19 -14.60 -30.52
CA ILE A 19 -3.15 -13.16 -30.30
C ILE A 19 -2.33 -12.88 -29.02
N PHE A 20 -2.66 -13.49 -27.87
CA PHE A 20 -1.86 -13.33 -26.66
C PHE A 20 -0.36 -13.66 -26.85
N GLN A 21 -0.02 -14.73 -27.57
CA GLN A 21 1.37 -15.08 -27.88
C GLN A 21 2.07 -13.98 -28.69
N ARG A 22 1.41 -13.44 -29.72
CA ARG A 22 1.97 -12.36 -30.55
C ARG A 22 2.25 -11.09 -29.75
N TYR A 23 1.37 -10.75 -28.81
CA TYR A 23 1.42 -9.48 -28.07
C TYR A 23 2.18 -9.55 -26.73
N LEU A 24 2.29 -10.73 -26.10
CA LEU A 24 2.90 -10.90 -24.78
C LEU A 24 4.13 -11.81 -24.74
N LEU A 25 4.25 -12.80 -25.63
CA LEU A 25 5.21 -13.91 -25.47
C LEU A 25 6.28 -13.98 -26.56
N ASN A 26 5.92 -13.74 -27.82
CA ASN A 26 6.81 -13.94 -28.99
C ASN A 26 7.72 -12.74 -29.28
N GLY A 27 7.85 -11.81 -28.33
CA GLY A 27 9.10 -11.08 -28.15
C GLY A 27 9.59 -10.23 -29.32
N LEU A 28 8.73 -9.76 -30.23
CA LEU A 28 9.15 -8.72 -31.15
C LEU A 28 9.11 -7.39 -30.43
N PHE A 29 7.95 -6.84 -30.10
CA PHE A 29 7.82 -5.53 -29.44
C PHE A 29 6.50 -5.42 -28.67
N PHE A 30 6.44 -4.62 -27.61
CA PHE A 30 5.13 -4.19 -27.09
C PHE A 30 4.46 -3.26 -28.12
N PRO A 31 3.13 -3.32 -28.31
CA PRO A 31 2.43 -2.48 -29.28
C PRO A 31 2.76 -0.99 -29.08
N GLY A 32 3.19 -0.32 -30.16
CA GLY A 32 3.59 1.08 -30.15
C GLY A 32 5.07 1.35 -29.84
N GLU A 33 5.89 0.34 -29.55
CA GLU A 33 7.29 0.53 -29.14
C GLU A 33 8.27 -0.33 -29.95
N SER A 34 8.77 0.17 -31.08
CA SER A 34 9.54 -0.57 -32.10
C SER A 34 10.93 -1.13 -31.70
N TYR A 35 11.33 -1.07 -30.43
CA TYR A 35 12.59 -1.63 -29.92
C TYR A 35 12.54 -2.12 -28.45
N LYS A 36 11.44 -1.88 -27.73
CA LYS A 36 11.33 -2.19 -26.30
C LYS A 36 10.77 -3.59 -26.11
N THR A 37 11.67 -4.55 -25.98
CA THR A 37 11.36 -5.96 -25.73
C THR A 37 11.18 -6.25 -24.23
N ARG A 38 10.71 -7.45 -23.86
CA ARG A 38 10.82 -7.91 -22.45
C ARG A 38 12.26 -7.86 -21.96
N LYS A 39 13.21 -8.30 -22.79
CA LYS A 39 14.64 -8.33 -22.45
C LYS A 39 15.20 -6.93 -22.21
N TYR A 40 14.73 -5.93 -22.96
CA TYR A 40 15.01 -4.52 -22.72
C TYR A 40 14.57 -4.11 -21.30
N TYR A 41 13.31 -4.33 -20.94
CA TYR A 41 12.76 -3.93 -19.64
C TYR A 41 13.41 -4.68 -18.47
N GLU A 42 13.73 -5.95 -18.66
CA GLU A 42 14.45 -6.73 -17.65
C GLU A 42 15.88 -6.24 -17.46
N THR A 43 16.61 -5.96 -18.55
CA THR A 43 17.97 -5.41 -18.48
C THR A 43 17.98 -4.03 -17.81
N LEU A 44 16.96 -3.22 -18.11
CA LEU A 44 16.72 -1.94 -17.45
C LEU A 44 16.58 -2.13 -15.94
N LEU A 45 15.69 -3.02 -15.50
CA LEU A 45 15.48 -3.28 -14.07
C LEU A 45 16.72 -3.89 -13.39
N ILE A 46 17.46 -4.76 -14.07
CA ILE A 46 18.74 -5.29 -13.58
C ILE A 46 19.74 -4.16 -13.31
N SER A 47 19.90 -3.24 -14.26
CA SER A 47 20.78 -2.07 -14.09
C SER A 47 20.32 -1.11 -12.98
N SER A 48 19.05 -1.20 -12.58
CA SER A 48 18.41 -0.34 -11.59
C SER A 48 18.26 -1.01 -10.22
N GLY A 49 18.85 -2.20 -10.00
CA GLY A 49 18.86 -2.88 -8.71
C GLY A 49 17.77 -3.94 -8.51
N VAL A 50 17.27 -4.57 -9.57
CA VAL A 50 16.37 -5.73 -9.48
C VAL A 50 17.08 -7.01 -9.93
N GLU A 51 16.99 -8.08 -9.18
CA GLU A 51 17.57 -9.37 -9.57
C GLU A 51 16.55 -10.28 -10.22
N PHE A 52 16.95 -10.90 -11.32
CA PHE A 52 16.16 -11.93 -12.01
C PHE A 52 16.90 -13.27 -12.03
N GLN A 53 16.14 -14.35 -11.84
CA GLN A 53 16.62 -15.73 -12.07
C GLN A 53 15.52 -16.52 -12.78
N HIS A 54 15.87 -17.24 -13.84
CA HIS A 54 14.91 -18.00 -14.64
C HIS A 54 15.22 -19.50 -14.60
N PHE A 55 14.17 -20.30 -14.45
CA PHE A 55 14.27 -21.74 -14.30
C PHE A 55 13.40 -22.44 -15.36
N ALA A 56 14.07 -23.19 -16.24
CA ALA A 56 13.44 -24.06 -17.22
C ALA A 56 13.02 -25.40 -16.57
N GLY A 57 12.02 -26.07 -17.16
CA GLY A 57 11.64 -27.41 -16.72
C GLY A 57 12.57 -28.48 -17.25
N TYR A 58 12.56 -29.65 -16.61
CA TYR A 58 13.08 -30.87 -17.23
C TYR A 58 12.30 -31.12 -18.52
N ASN A 59 13.00 -31.23 -19.65
CA ASN A 59 12.46 -31.46 -21.01
C ASN A 59 11.69 -30.29 -21.67
N THR A 60 11.90 -29.04 -21.26
CA THR A 60 11.43 -27.89 -22.05
C THR A 60 12.48 -27.45 -23.06
N ALA A 61 12.06 -26.97 -24.22
CA ALA A 61 12.95 -26.34 -25.20
C ALA A 61 13.78 -25.24 -24.54
N GLU A 62 15.02 -25.03 -25.03
CA GLU A 62 15.84 -23.90 -24.60
C GLU A 62 15.01 -22.61 -24.69
N ASN A 63 15.03 -21.80 -23.62
CA ASN A 63 14.31 -20.52 -23.48
C ASN A 63 12.83 -20.56 -23.04
N VAL A 64 12.29 -21.72 -22.63
CA VAL A 64 10.97 -21.77 -21.96
C VAL A 64 11.14 -21.88 -20.44
N TYR A 65 10.70 -20.85 -19.72
CA TYR A 65 10.76 -20.80 -18.26
C TYR A 65 9.44 -21.27 -17.65
N ASN A 66 9.52 -22.15 -16.66
CA ASN A 66 8.36 -22.55 -15.85
C ASN A 66 8.23 -21.72 -14.58
N PHE A 67 9.37 -21.22 -14.09
CA PHE A 67 9.44 -20.44 -12.88
C PHE A 67 10.48 -19.34 -13.04
N SER A 68 10.15 -18.14 -12.57
CA SER A 68 11.07 -17.00 -12.54
C SER A 68 11.09 -16.40 -11.16
N LYS A 69 12.22 -15.85 -10.76
CA LYS A 69 12.43 -15.12 -9.52
C LYS A 69 12.69 -13.66 -9.86
N MET A 70 12.02 -12.75 -9.17
CA MET A 70 12.24 -11.31 -9.21
C MET A 70 12.47 -10.82 -7.78
N ILE A 71 13.63 -10.23 -7.50
CA ILE A 71 13.95 -9.63 -6.21
C ILE A 71 14.20 -8.15 -6.39
N ILE A 72 13.29 -7.31 -5.88
CA ILE A 72 13.42 -5.86 -5.93
C ILE A 72 14.30 -5.43 -4.76
N LYS A 73 15.53 -4.99 -5.05
CA LYS A 73 16.49 -4.53 -4.03
C LYS A 73 16.58 -3.01 -3.92
N GLN A 74 16.16 -2.29 -4.95
CA GLN A 74 16.16 -0.84 -4.97
C GLN A 74 14.98 -0.31 -5.79
N ILE A 75 14.41 0.80 -5.34
CA ILE A 75 13.50 1.64 -6.12
C ILE A 75 14.17 2.99 -6.32
N ILE A 76 14.16 3.49 -7.55
CA ILE A 76 14.64 4.83 -7.86
C ILE A 76 13.46 5.77 -7.76
N HIS A 77 13.55 6.75 -6.86
CA HIS A 77 12.55 7.80 -6.72
C HIS A 77 12.69 8.84 -7.83
N ILE A 78 11.64 9.60 -8.12
CA ILE A 78 11.70 10.62 -9.18
C ILE A 78 12.69 11.72 -8.82
N GLU A 79 12.80 12.04 -7.53
CA GLU A 79 13.74 13.00 -6.96
C GLU A 79 15.20 12.58 -7.22
N ASP A 80 15.45 11.27 -7.27
CA ASP A 80 16.77 10.69 -7.55
C ASP A 80 16.98 10.40 -9.06
N TRP A 81 15.98 10.68 -9.91
CA TRP A 81 16.05 10.39 -11.34
C TRP A 81 16.89 11.41 -12.10
N GLY A 82 16.73 12.69 -11.77
CA GLY A 82 17.36 13.83 -12.43
C GLY A 82 16.45 15.05 -12.44
N ILE A 83 16.81 16.06 -13.23
CA ILE A 83 16.06 17.34 -13.31
C ILE A 83 14.66 17.15 -13.94
N SER A 84 14.50 16.11 -14.77
CA SER A 84 13.25 15.81 -15.46
C SER A 84 13.01 14.30 -15.52
N SER A 85 11.74 13.87 -15.48
CA SER A 85 11.34 12.47 -15.73
C SER A 85 11.70 11.97 -17.13
N MET A 86 11.94 12.91 -18.06
CA MET A 86 12.38 12.65 -19.43
C MET A 86 13.90 12.54 -19.56
N THR A 87 14.65 12.72 -18.48
CA THR A 87 16.11 12.54 -18.49
C THR A 87 16.42 11.10 -18.89
N GLU A 88 17.16 10.95 -19.99
CA GLU A 88 17.54 9.65 -20.51
C GLU A 88 18.73 9.07 -19.74
N ARG A 89 18.60 7.82 -19.31
CA ARG A 89 19.68 6.97 -18.81
C ARG A 89 20.01 5.91 -19.85
N GLN A 90 21.19 5.30 -19.76
CA GLN A 90 21.63 4.30 -20.74
C GLN A 90 21.80 2.92 -20.13
N ILE A 91 21.39 1.90 -20.89
CA ILE A 91 21.71 0.49 -20.65
C ILE A 91 22.42 -0.12 -21.85
N SER A 92 23.16 -1.20 -21.63
CA SER A 92 23.74 -2.01 -22.71
C SER A 92 23.00 -3.33 -22.82
N LEU A 93 22.41 -3.61 -23.99
CA LEU A 93 21.77 -4.89 -24.30
C LEU A 93 22.47 -5.52 -25.49
N ASN A 94 23.03 -6.71 -25.30
CA ASN A 94 23.79 -7.43 -26.33
C ASN A 94 24.89 -6.55 -26.99
N GLY A 95 25.51 -5.65 -26.23
CA GLY A 95 26.55 -4.73 -26.73
C GLY A 95 26.02 -3.44 -27.38
N VAL A 96 24.71 -3.29 -27.55
CA VAL A 96 24.08 -2.07 -28.08
C VAL A 96 23.63 -1.18 -26.93
N LYS A 97 24.03 0.09 -26.96
CA LYS A 97 23.56 1.11 -26.01
C LYS A 97 22.15 1.53 -26.38
N MET A 98 21.27 1.56 -25.40
CA MET A 98 19.89 2.03 -25.54
C MET A 98 19.58 3.03 -24.43
N SER A 99 18.76 4.03 -24.73
CA SER A 99 18.28 5.00 -23.74
C SER A 99 16.94 4.57 -23.13
N PHE A 100 16.68 5.03 -21.91
CA PHE A 100 15.41 4.85 -21.21
C PHE A 100 15.11 6.04 -20.31
N THR A 101 13.83 6.37 -20.18
CA THR A 101 13.32 7.44 -19.30
C THR A 101 12.77 6.89 -18.00
N TYR A 102 12.34 7.76 -17.08
CA TYR A 102 11.72 7.30 -15.83
C TYR A 102 10.40 6.57 -16.09
N TRP A 103 9.68 6.96 -17.13
CA TRP A 103 8.45 6.28 -17.54
C TRP A 103 8.72 4.86 -18.03
N ASP A 104 9.83 4.64 -18.73
CA ASP A 104 10.25 3.30 -19.14
C ASP A 104 10.61 2.45 -17.93
N TYR A 105 11.25 3.04 -16.92
CA TYR A 105 11.56 2.38 -15.66
C TYR A 105 10.29 1.94 -14.92
N ILE A 106 9.30 2.82 -14.76
CA ILE A 106 8.01 2.48 -14.13
C ILE A 106 7.32 1.36 -14.92
N GLN A 107 7.20 1.51 -16.24
CA GLN A 107 6.54 0.52 -17.09
C GLN A 107 7.24 -0.85 -17.05
N ALA A 108 8.57 -0.86 -16.86
CA ALA A 108 9.34 -2.10 -16.82
C ALA A 108 8.79 -3.10 -15.81
N PHE A 109 8.33 -2.65 -14.64
CA PHE A 109 7.78 -3.51 -13.57
C PHE A 109 6.53 -4.30 -14.03
N ASP A 110 5.67 -3.71 -14.85
CA ASP A 110 4.52 -4.42 -15.42
C ASP A 110 4.92 -5.29 -16.61
N LYS A 111 5.81 -4.76 -17.47
CA LYS A 111 6.15 -5.36 -18.76
C LYS A 111 6.95 -6.66 -18.59
N VAL A 112 7.80 -6.78 -17.57
CA VAL A 112 8.52 -8.04 -17.29
C VAL A 112 7.57 -9.15 -16.84
N LEU A 113 6.52 -8.82 -16.07
CA LEU A 113 5.55 -9.78 -15.57
C LEU A 113 4.56 -10.26 -16.64
N CYS A 114 4.59 -9.67 -17.85
CA CYS A 114 3.84 -10.14 -19.01
C CYS A 114 4.28 -11.51 -19.53
N TYR A 115 5.45 -12.02 -19.14
CA TYR A 115 5.86 -13.36 -19.55
C TYR A 115 4.96 -14.43 -18.94
N ASN A 116 4.60 -15.41 -19.76
CA ASN A 116 3.96 -16.66 -19.38
C ASN A 116 4.44 -17.76 -20.34
N ASN A 117 4.33 -19.02 -19.94
CA ASN A 117 4.69 -20.12 -20.84
C ASN A 117 3.50 -20.55 -21.70
N GLU A 118 3.76 -21.37 -22.72
CA GLU A 118 2.73 -21.88 -23.64
C GLU A 118 1.60 -22.64 -22.94
N ARG A 119 1.85 -23.12 -21.72
CA ARG A 119 0.92 -23.90 -20.91
C ARG A 119 0.17 -23.06 -19.88
N HIS A 120 0.39 -21.75 -19.82
CA HIS A 120 -0.15 -20.84 -18.80
C HIS A 120 0.15 -21.24 -17.35
N LYS A 121 1.29 -21.90 -17.15
CA LYS A 121 1.73 -22.44 -15.86
C LYS A 121 2.96 -21.73 -15.32
N HIS A 122 3.40 -20.65 -15.98
CA HIS A 122 4.52 -19.87 -15.47
C HIS A 122 4.14 -19.20 -14.16
N THR A 123 5.10 -19.16 -13.24
CA THR A 123 4.93 -18.49 -11.94
C THR A 123 6.14 -17.63 -11.63
N TRP A 124 5.88 -16.51 -10.97
CA TRP A 124 6.88 -15.56 -10.49
C TRP A 124 6.99 -15.68 -8.99
N PHE A 125 8.18 -15.95 -8.46
CA PHE A 125 8.51 -15.62 -7.08
C PHE A 125 8.91 -14.16 -7.04
N ILE A 126 8.20 -13.36 -6.25
CA ILE A 126 8.49 -11.95 -6.06
C ILE A 126 8.88 -11.73 -4.61
N LYS A 127 9.98 -11.00 -4.41
CA LYS A 127 10.43 -10.53 -3.10
C LYS A 127 10.81 -9.07 -3.20
N VAL A 128 10.37 -8.27 -2.24
CA VAL A 128 10.77 -6.88 -2.11
C VAL A 128 11.67 -6.79 -0.88
N CYS A 129 12.92 -6.39 -1.04
CA CYS A 129 13.84 -6.32 0.08
C CYS A 129 13.51 -5.13 0.99
N ALA A 130 13.71 -5.31 2.30
CA ALA A 130 13.58 -4.26 3.29
C ALA A 130 14.54 -3.12 2.97
N LYS A 131 14.20 -1.91 3.40
CA LYS A 131 15.03 -0.68 3.22
C LYS A 131 15.11 -0.17 1.78
N ILE A 132 14.24 -0.62 0.86
CA ILE A 132 14.12 -0.01 -0.47
C ILE A 132 13.52 1.42 -0.42
N PHE A 133 12.81 1.76 0.65
CA PHE A 133 12.14 3.03 0.85
C PHE A 133 12.78 3.78 2.00
N ALA A 134 13.89 4.47 1.72
CA ALA A 134 14.38 5.55 2.60
C ALA A 134 13.43 6.77 2.54
N ASN A 135 12.72 6.91 1.41
CA ASN A 135 11.71 7.92 1.12
C ASN A 135 10.31 7.27 1.04
N PRO A 136 9.21 8.05 1.13
CA PRO A 136 7.84 7.52 1.05
C PRO A 136 7.59 6.71 -0.23
N ILE A 137 6.86 5.59 -0.11
CA ILE A 137 6.56 4.69 -1.23
C ILE A 137 5.95 5.47 -2.42
N PRO A 138 6.52 5.39 -3.63
CA PRO A 138 5.98 6.10 -4.79
C PRO A 138 4.55 5.65 -5.14
N ASN A 139 3.69 6.59 -5.54
CA ASN A 139 2.31 6.32 -5.94
C ASN A 139 2.19 5.27 -7.06
N TRP A 140 3.13 5.30 -8.03
CA TRP A 140 3.14 4.30 -9.10
C TRP A 140 3.40 2.90 -8.56
N PHE A 141 4.19 2.76 -7.50
CA PHE A 141 4.49 1.47 -6.88
C PHE A 141 3.29 0.95 -6.09
N LEU A 142 2.56 1.85 -5.41
CA LEU A 142 1.30 1.52 -4.76
C LEU A 142 0.25 1.05 -5.78
N ASN A 143 0.17 1.71 -6.93
CA ASN A 143 -0.69 1.28 -8.04
C ASN A 143 -0.25 -0.08 -8.60
N TRP A 144 1.04 -0.28 -8.84
CA TRP A 144 1.60 -1.57 -9.25
C TRP A 144 1.27 -2.68 -8.24
N TRP A 145 1.40 -2.40 -6.95
CA TRP A 145 1.05 -3.36 -5.88
C TRP A 145 -0.43 -3.73 -5.90
N SER A 146 -1.33 -2.79 -6.21
CA SER A 146 -2.76 -3.09 -6.30
C SER A 146 -3.10 -4.16 -7.35
N TYR A 147 -2.26 -4.31 -8.38
CA TYR A 147 -2.40 -5.34 -9.41
C TYR A 147 -1.57 -6.60 -9.14
N HIS A 148 -0.34 -6.44 -8.66
CA HIS A 148 0.66 -7.51 -8.60
C HIS A 148 1.02 -7.97 -7.19
N GLY A 149 0.72 -7.15 -6.19
CA GLY A 149 1.06 -7.39 -4.80
C GLY A 149 0.03 -8.28 -4.08
N PRO A 150 0.46 -8.98 -3.03
CA PRO A 150 -0.40 -9.83 -2.23
C PRO A 150 -1.27 -9.00 -1.27
N THR A 151 -2.30 -9.66 -0.75
CA THR A 151 -3.09 -9.19 0.40
C THR A 151 -2.86 -10.11 1.58
N ILE A 152 -3.22 -9.68 2.80
CA ILE A 152 -3.07 -10.51 4.00
C ILE A 152 -3.81 -11.85 3.95
N LYS A 153 -4.77 -12.01 3.04
CA LYS A 153 -5.53 -13.25 2.83
C LYS A 153 -4.64 -14.44 2.45
N ILE A 154 -3.44 -14.18 1.93
CA ILE A 154 -2.51 -15.26 1.57
C ILE A 154 -1.70 -15.74 2.79
N LEU A 155 -1.59 -14.94 3.85
CA LEU A 155 -0.70 -15.24 4.96
C LEU A 155 -1.23 -16.43 5.77
N PRO A 156 -0.39 -17.44 6.06
CA PRO A 156 -0.77 -18.52 6.96
C PRO A 156 -0.84 -18.02 8.42
N GLU A 157 -1.55 -18.77 9.27
CA GLU A 157 -1.91 -18.37 10.64
C GLU A 157 -0.74 -17.79 11.47
N PRO A 158 0.48 -18.38 11.49
CA PRO A 158 1.58 -17.82 12.29
C PRO A 158 2.01 -16.42 11.83
N PHE A 159 2.02 -16.18 10.52
CA PHE A 159 2.35 -14.87 9.95
C PHE A 159 1.20 -13.89 10.13
N LEU A 160 -0.04 -14.34 9.98
CA LEU A 160 -1.22 -13.51 10.15
C LEU A 160 -1.35 -13.00 11.60
N LYS A 161 -1.05 -13.85 12.59
CA LYS A 161 -1.02 -13.44 14.00
C LYS A 161 0.01 -12.34 14.25
N LEU A 162 1.24 -12.52 13.76
CA LEU A 162 2.30 -11.52 13.91
C LEU A 162 1.98 -10.23 13.16
N TYR A 163 1.35 -10.31 11.98
CA TYR A 163 0.85 -9.14 11.25
C TYR A 163 -0.11 -8.33 12.12
N LYS A 164 -1.12 -8.98 12.71
CA LYS A 164 -2.11 -8.30 13.57
C LYS A 164 -1.43 -7.61 14.76
N GLU A 165 -0.46 -8.26 15.40
CA GLU A 165 0.30 -7.65 16.49
C GLU A 165 1.15 -6.46 16.02
N TRP A 166 1.87 -6.61 14.91
CA TRP A 166 2.74 -5.58 14.34
C TRP A 166 1.95 -4.33 13.94
N VAL A 167 0.77 -4.48 13.34
CA VAL A 167 -0.08 -3.33 12.94
C VAL A 167 -0.46 -2.46 14.14
N LYS A 168 -0.71 -3.05 15.32
CA LYS A 168 -1.09 -2.30 16.54
C LYS A 168 0.04 -1.42 17.07
N ILE A 169 1.30 -1.79 16.83
CA ILE A 169 2.47 -1.19 17.48
C ILE A 169 3.45 -0.49 16.53
N SER A 170 3.31 -0.66 15.22
CA SER A 170 4.28 -0.15 14.25
C SER A 170 4.34 1.39 14.27
N PRO A 171 5.50 1.98 14.62
CA PRO A 171 5.65 3.44 14.69
C PRO A 171 5.55 4.09 13.30
N ASP A 172 6.05 3.41 12.26
CA ASP A 172 6.01 3.92 10.90
C ASP A 172 4.59 3.96 10.34
N LEU A 173 3.75 2.95 10.63
CA LEU A 173 2.33 3.01 10.29
C LEU A 173 1.62 4.15 11.02
N ASN A 174 1.90 4.34 12.31
CA ASN A 174 1.32 5.44 13.08
C ASN A 174 1.67 6.80 12.47
N ARG A 175 2.91 6.98 12.00
CA ARG A 175 3.35 8.19 11.29
C ARG A 175 2.68 8.33 9.92
N LEU A 176 2.55 7.24 9.15
CA LEU A 176 1.88 7.25 7.85
C LEU A 176 0.40 7.60 7.96
N TYR A 177 -0.27 7.15 9.03
CA TYR A 177 -1.64 7.56 9.31
C TYR A 177 -1.77 9.04 9.60
N GLN A 178 -0.74 9.75 10.04
CA GLN A 178 -0.82 11.20 10.23
C GLN A 178 -0.76 11.98 8.90
N GLN A 179 -0.46 11.32 7.78
CA GLN A 179 -0.42 11.93 6.46
C GLN A 179 -1.79 11.78 5.75
N GLU A 180 -2.51 12.89 5.60
CA GLU A 180 -3.90 12.91 5.09
C GLU A 180 -4.08 12.15 3.77
N HIS A 181 -3.13 12.25 2.83
CA HIS A 181 -3.23 11.60 1.52
C HIS A 181 -3.02 10.07 1.56
N ILE A 182 -2.33 9.53 2.58
CA ILE A 182 -2.03 8.09 2.69
C ILE A 182 -3.15 7.36 3.45
N SER A 183 -3.89 8.05 4.31
CA SER A 183 -5.04 7.50 5.06
C SER A 183 -6.15 6.92 4.14
N TYR A 184 -6.16 7.23 2.84
CA TYR A 184 -7.13 6.72 1.86
C TYR A 184 -6.79 5.35 1.28
N LEU A 185 -5.55 4.87 1.41
CA LEU A 185 -5.14 3.60 0.84
C LEU A 185 -5.54 2.47 1.78
N GLN A 186 -6.63 1.76 1.50
CA GLN A 186 -7.18 0.65 2.34
C GLN A 186 -6.19 -0.51 2.61
N GLN A 187 -4.99 -0.48 2.05
CA GLN A 187 -4.04 -1.60 2.02
C GLN A 187 -2.60 -1.20 2.36
N ILE A 188 -2.37 -0.01 2.92
CA ILE A 188 -1.00 0.44 3.19
C ILE A 188 -0.30 -0.42 4.24
N GLU A 189 -1.03 -0.91 5.24
CA GLU A 189 -0.52 -1.74 6.34
C GLU A 189 0.06 -3.05 5.82
N GLN A 190 -0.68 -3.71 4.93
CA GLN A 190 -0.22 -4.94 4.31
C GLN A 190 0.99 -4.70 3.42
N ILE A 191 1.01 -3.61 2.64
CA ILE A 191 2.15 -3.26 1.78
C ILE A 191 3.41 -3.09 2.63
N CYS A 192 3.33 -2.28 3.68
CA CYS A 192 4.43 -2.03 4.62
C CYS A 192 4.91 -3.33 5.28
N PHE A 193 4.02 -4.20 5.74
CA PHE A 193 4.40 -5.48 6.36
C PHE A 193 5.20 -6.37 5.40
N PHE A 194 4.73 -6.55 4.17
CA PHE A 194 5.43 -7.39 3.19
C PHE A 194 6.81 -6.80 2.81
N ILE A 195 6.97 -5.48 2.78
CA ILE A 195 8.24 -4.81 2.48
C ILE A 195 9.20 -4.88 3.67
N GLU A 196 8.76 -4.49 4.86
CA GLU A 196 9.59 -4.40 6.08
C GLU A 196 10.24 -5.75 6.40
N PHE A 197 9.47 -6.83 6.26
CA PHE A 197 9.95 -8.19 6.51
C PHE A 197 10.38 -8.92 5.24
N SER A 198 10.31 -8.25 4.08
CA SER A 198 10.65 -8.83 2.78
C SER A 198 9.96 -10.17 2.51
N VAL A 199 8.68 -10.27 2.89
CA VAL A 199 7.90 -11.50 2.77
C VAL A 199 7.71 -11.80 1.27
N PRO A 200 8.22 -12.94 0.77
CA PRO A 200 8.04 -13.29 -0.63
C PRO A 200 6.66 -13.87 -0.91
N TRP A 201 6.19 -13.72 -2.14
CA TRP A 201 4.96 -14.35 -2.61
C TRP A 201 5.13 -14.93 -4.01
N ILE A 202 4.19 -15.80 -4.39
CA ILE A 202 4.08 -16.36 -5.73
C ILE A 202 3.02 -15.59 -6.48
N HIS A 203 3.41 -14.95 -7.57
CA HIS A 203 2.54 -14.26 -8.51
C HIS A 203 2.35 -15.12 -9.77
N LYS A 204 1.12 -15.22 -10.26
CA LYS A 204 0.81 -15.85 -11.54
C LYS A 204 -0.36 -15.12 -12.20
N TRP A 205 -0.50 -15.27 -13.50
CA TRP A 205 -1.67 -14.76 -14.21
C TRP A 205 -2.14 -15.73 -15.28
N VAL A 206 -3.44 -15.68 -15.56
CA VAL A 206 -4.08 -16.43 -16.66
C VAL A 206 -4.80 -15.45 -17.58
N PRO A 207 -4.79 -15.68 -18.90
CA PRO A 207 -5.56 -14.86 -19.82
C PRO A 207 -7.06 -15.09 -19.62
N GLU A 208 -7.84 -14.03 -19.79
CA GLU A 208 -9.30 -14.13 -19.90
C GLU A 208 -9.72 -13.84 -21.35
N GLU A 209 -10.60 -14.68 -21.88
CA GLU A 209 -11.06 -14.64 -23.27
C GLU A 209 -12.24 -13.65 -23.44
N GLN A 210 -11.96 -12.34 -23.37
CA GLN A 210 -12.96 -11.29 -23.62
C GLN A 210 -12.53 -10.33 -24.74
N ILE A 211 -12.64 -10.78 -25.99
CA ILE A 211 -12.32 -9.95 -27.17
C ILE A 211 -13.35 -8.80 -27.29
N PRO A 212 -12.93 -7.53 -27.52
CA PRO A 212 -11.68 -7.09 -28.15
C PRO A 212 -10.49 -6.79 -27.21
N CYS A 213 -10.63 -7.03 -25.90
CA CYS A 213 -9.62 -6.67 -24.91
C CYS A 213 -8.95 -7.91 -24.31
N LEU A 214 -7.62 -7.96 -24.37
CA LEU A 214 -6.87 -8.99 -23.66
C LEU A 214 -6.85 -8.68 -22.15
N TYR A 215 -7.62 -9.42 -21.36
CA TYR A 215 -7.60 -9.32 -19.89
C TYR A 215 -6.72 -10.38 -19.26
N ARG A 216 -6.24 -10.08 -18.06
CA ARG A 216 -5.43 -11.00 -17.24
C ARG A 216 -6.00 -11.05 -15.84
N SER A 217 -6.33 -12.25 -15.40
CA SER A 217 -6.64 -12.53 -14.01
C SER A 217 -5.34 -12.81 -13.27
N TYR A 218 -5.06 -12.03 -12.22
CA TYR A 218 -3.87 -12.19 -11.39
C TYR A 218 -4.19 -12.99 -10.13
N TYR A 219 -3.25 -13.83 -9.72
CA TYR A 219 -3.33 -14.58 -8.47
C TYR A 219 -2.03 -14.44 -7.71
N ASN A 220 -2.16 -14.22 -6.41
CA ASN A 220 -1.06 -14.19 -5.47
C ASN A 220 -1.27 -15.29 -4.44
N ASN A 221 -0.22 -16.08 -4.20
CA ASN A 221 -0.19 -17.14 -3.21
C ASN A 221 1.02 -16.95 -2.29
N PHE A 222 0.91 -17.44 -1.07
CA PHE A 222 2.04 -17.47 -0.15
C PHE A 222 3.11 -18.44 -0.63
N TRP A 223 4.38 -18.15 -0.29
CA TRP A 223 5.46 -19.07 -0.59
C TRP A 223 5.51 -20.20 0.44
N ASP A 224 4.74 -21.26 0.18
CA ASP A 224 4.54 -22.40 1.10
C ASP A 224 5.84 -23.05 1.61
N LYS A 225 6.96 -22.86 0.91
CA LYS A 225 8.26 -23.35 1.38
C LYS A 225 8.61 -22.78 2.76
N LEU A 226 8.19 -21.56 3.10
CA LEU A 226 8.38 -20.99 4.44
C LEU A 226 7.68 -21.78 5.55
N MET A 227 6.59 -22.48 5.24
CA MET A 227 5.87 -23.32 6.19
C MET A 227 6.36 -24.77 6.23
N LYS A 228 7.24 -25.16 5.31
CA LYS A 228 7.78 -26.53 5.29
C LYS A 228 8.77 -26.72 6.44
N LYS A 229 8.72 -27.89 7.06
CA LYS A 229 9.72 -28.31 8.05
C LYS A 229 10.97 -28.81 7.34
N ASP A 230 12.11 -28.38 7.81
CA ASP A 230 13.39 -28.94 7.42
C ASP A 230 13.50 -30.38 7.96
N PRO A 231 13.81 -31.37 7.11
CA PRO A 231 13.97 -32.76 7.54
C PRO A 231 15.06 -32.99 8.60
N GLN A 232 16.09 -32.13 8.64
CA GLN A 232 17.24 -32.28 9.53
C GLN A 232 17.05 -31.52 10.85
N THR A 233 16.68 -30.24 10.79
CA THR A 233 16.56 -29.40 12.00
C THR A 233 15.18 -29.47 12.66
N LYS A 234 14.17 -30.05 11.97
CA LYS A 234 12.74 -30.05 12.36
C LYS A 234 12.11 -28.66 12.49
N SER A 235 12.87 -27.58 12.33
CA SER A 235 12.38 -26.21 12.30
C SER A 235 11.71 -25.91 10.95
N ILE A 236 10.80 -24.94 10.91
CA ILE A 236 10.24 -24.47 9.64
C ILE A 236 11.26 -23.58 8.91
N TYR A 237 11.30 -23.62 7.58
CA TYR A 237 12.22 -22.77 6.80
C TYR A 237 11.99 -21.28 7.06
N GLY A 238 10.74 -20.89 7.34
CA GLY A 238 10.38 -19.51 7.68
C GLY A 238 10.62 -19.12 9.12
N GLN A 239 11.26 -19.96 9.95
CA GLN A 239 11.44 -19.68 11.37
C GLN A 239 12.25 -18.41 11.60
N GLU A 240 13.35 -18.23 10.87
CA GLU A 240 14.18 -17.02 10.94
C GLU A 240 13.37 -15.74 10.66
N LEU A 241 12.46 -15.80 9.69
CA LEU A 241 11.59 -14.67 9.35
C LEU A 241 10.56 -14.39 10.45
N LEU A 242 9.96 -15.43 11.03
CA LEU A 242 9.04 -15.28 12.17
C LEU A 242 9.75 -14.72 13.40
N ASP A 243 10.98 -15.17 13.66
CA ASP A 243 11.81 -14.69 14.76
C ASP A 243 12.20 -13.22 14.53
N GLN A 244 12.54 -12.84 13.30
CA GLN A 244 12.81 -11.45 12.92
C GLN A 244 11.59 -10.56 13.15
N ILE A 245 10.40 -10.98 12.70
CA ILE A 245 9.15 -10.24 12.93
C ILE A 245 8.89 -10.11 14.44
N THR A 246 9.04 -11.20 15.19
CA THR A 246 8.84 -11.21 16.64
C THR A 246 9.81 -10.30 17.38
N ALA A 247 11.09 -10.29 16.97
CA ALA A 247 12.10 -9.40 17.53
C ALA A 247 11.78 -7.94 17.26
N THR A 248 11.38 -7.61 16.03
CA THR A 248 10.96 -6.26 15.62
C THR A 248 9.75 -5.78 16.42
N ILE A 249 8.75 -6.66 16.63
CA ILE A 249 7.58 -6.38 17.47
C ILE A 249 8.00 -6.07 18.91
N LYS A 250 8.95 -6.82 19.47
CA LYS A 250 9.47 -6.56 20.83
C LYS A 250 10.21 -5.23 20.90
N GLU A 251 11.00 -4.90 19.89
CA GLU A 251 11.70 -3.62 19.78
C GLU A 251 10.69 -2.46 19.76
N TYR A 252 9.66 -2.53 18.91
CA TYR A 252 8.62 -1.49 18.83
C TYR A 252 7.84 -1.33 20.13
N LYS A 253 7.55 -2.43 20.86
CA LYS A 253 6.94 -2.36 22.20
C LYS A 253 7.84 -1.67 23.24
N SER A 254 9.16 -1.71 23.04
CA SER A 254 10.13 -1.08 23.96
C SER A 254 10.36 0.40 23.69
N ILE A 255 10.01 0.88 22.49
CA ILE A 255 10.01 2.31 22.19
C ILE A 255 8.92 2.92 23.08
N PRO A 256 9.25 3.84 24.00
CA PRO A 256 8.23 4.52 24.76
C PRO A 256 7.29 5.14 23.75
N ASN A 257 5.99 4.81 23.82
CA ASN A 257 4.96 5.50 23.06
C ASN A 257 5.26 6.98 23.27
N LYS A 258 5.87 7.65 22.28
CA LYS A 258 5.90 9.10 22.26
C LYS A 258 4.42 9.40 22.28
N GLY A 259 3.98 9.86 23.45
CA GLY A 259 2.59 10.15 23.71
C GLY A 259 2.06 10.88 22.49
N ILE A 260 0.88 10.44 22.05
CA ILE A 260 0.06 11.05 21.00
C ILE A 260 0.65 12.43 20.70
N ILE A 261 1.47 12.54 19.65
CA ILE A 261 1.94 13.86 19.24
C ILE A 261 0.65 14.52 18.78
N THR A 262 0.06 15.27 19.72
CA THR A 262 -1.09 16.14 19.57
C THR A 262 -0.64 17.28 18.69
N ASP A 263 -0.49 16.99 17.41
CA ASP A 263 -0.66 18.01 16.41
C ASP A 263 -2.18 18.19 16.26
N GLU A 264 -2.66 19.43 16.22
CA GLU A 264 -4.08 19.78 16.16
C GLU A 264 -4.78 19.28 14.86
N SER A 265 -4.03 18.57 14.00
CA SER A 265 -4.42 18.02 12.70
C SER A 265 -4.86 16.55 12.71
N VAL A 266 -4.94 15.85 13.86
CA VAL A 266 -5.37 14.44 13.90
C VAL A 266 -6.86 14.33 13.52
N THR A 267 -7.15 14.13 12.24
CA THR A 267 -8.52 13.96 11.76
C THR A 267 -9.18 12.69 12.32
N VAL A 268 -10.50 12.77 12.56
CA VAL A 268 -11.38 11.69 13.08
C VAL A 268 -11.20 10.35 12.35
N LYS A 269 -10.80 10.39 11.06
CA LYS A 269 -10.61 9.20 10.22
C LYS A 269 -9.36 8.39 10.61
N HIS A 270 -8.29 9.04 11.07
CA HIS A 270 -7.07 8.37 11.54
C HIS A 270 -7.36 7.55 12.80
N MET A 271 -8.18 8.09 13.69
CA MET A 271 -8.64 7.42 14.90
C MET A 271 -9.51 6.20 14.58
N ALA A 272 -10.50 6.34 13.68
CA ALA A 272 -11.36 5.22 13.28
C ALA A 272 -10.56 4.02 12.72
N ARG A 273 -9.54 4.29 11.91
CA ARG A 273 -8.68 3.26 11.32
C ARG A 273 -7.70 2.62 12.30
N ARG A 274 -7.19 3.38 13.28
CA ARG A 274 -6.42 2.80 14.39
C ARG A 274 -7.29 1.90 15.27
N ILE A 275 -8.51 2.36 15.58
CA ILE A 275 -9.48 1.63 16.40
C ILE A 275 -9.85 0.30 15.72
N SER A 276 -10.13 0.29 14.41
CA SER A 276 -10.54 -0.94 13.70
C SER A 276 -9.54 -2.10 13.76
N ASN A 277 -8.28 -1.82 14.07
CA ASN A 277 -7.20 -2.83 14.13
C ASN A 277 -7.03 -3.46 15.52
N HIS A 278 -7.81 -3.03 16.52
CA HIS A 278 -7.77 -3.52 17.90
C HIS A 278 -8.94 -4.47 18.19
N ASP A 279 -8.87 -5.24 19.28
CA ASP A 279 -9.97 -6.14 19.68
C ASP A 279 -11.12 -5.33 20.33
N GLU A 280 -12.36 -5.84 20.36
CA GLU A 280 -13.55 -5.07 20.77
C GLU A 280 -13.41 -4.34 22.12
N GLU A 281 -12.76 -4.96 23.11
CA GLU A 281 -12.51 -4.33 24.41
C GLU A 281 -11.52 -3.16 24.32
N GLU A 282 -10.44 -3.32 23.54
CA GLU A 282 -9.46 -2.27 23.28
C GLU A 282 -10.06 -1.15 22.41
N GLN A 283 -10.93 -1.50 21.45
CA GLN A 283 -11.67 -0.55 20.63
C GLN A 283 -12.52 0.36 21.50
N ASN A 284 -13.34 -0.22 22.39
CA ASN A 284 -14.21 0.54 23.28
C ASN A 284 -13.42 1.48 24.18
N LYS A 285 -12.28 1.02 24.71
CA LYS A 285 -11.38 1.86 25.50
C LYS A 285 -10.81 3.01 24.69
N MET A 286 -10.31 2.75 23.47
CA MET A 286 -9.75 3.78 22.59
C MET A 286 -10.81 4.80 22.14
N ILE A 287 -12.06 4.36 21.91
CA ILE A 287 -13.19 5.23 21.60
C ILE A 287 -13.50 6.14 22.79
N LEU A 288 -13.54 5.59 24.01
CA LEU A 288 -13.79 6.36 25.23
C LEU A 288 -12.68 7.41 25.47
N ASP A 289 -11.42 6.99 25.37
CA ASP A 289 -10.26 7.89 25.51
C ASP A 289 -10.31 9.02 24.47
N TYR A 290 -10.72 8.71 23.23
CA TYR A 290 -10.89 9.70 22.18
C TYR A 290 -12.05 10.66 22.45
N LEU A 291 -13.21 10.16 22.87
CA LEU A 291 -14.38 10.99 23.18
C LEU A 291 -14.09 11.94 24.34
N GLU A 292 -13.38 11.48 25.37
CA GLU A 292 -12.93 12.34 26.47
C GLU A 292 -11.95 13.42 25.99
N GLU A 293 -11.08 13.11 25.03
CA GLU A 293 -10.14 14.09 24.49
C GLU A 293 -10.83 15.13 23.58
N VAL A 294 -11.78 14.71 22.75
CA VAL A 294 -12.66 15.61 21.97
C VAL A 294 -13.44 16.52 22.91
N LYS A 295 -13.99 15.97 24.01
CA LYS A 295 -14.68 16.74 25.04
C LYS A 295 -13.77 17.81 25.66
N LYS A 296 -12.53 17.46 26.05
CA LYS A 296 -11.56 18.42 26.58
C LYS A 296 -11.19 19.52 25.58
N SER A 297 -10.97 19.15 24.31
CA SER A 297 -10.64 20.11 23.24
C SER A 297 -11.80 21.09 22.99
N LEU A 298 -13.04 20.59 22.92
CA LEU A 298 -14.23 21.44 22.79
C LEU A 298 -14.39 22.39 23.98
N LEU A 299 -14.17 21.90 25.20
CA LEU A 299 -14.21 22.72 26.42
C LEU A 299 -13.11 23.81 26.44
N LEU A 300 -11.91 23.52 25.93
CA LEU A 300 -10.84 24.51 25.78
C LEU A 300 -11.21 25.60 24.78
N ASN A 301 -11.77 25.22 23.63
CA ASN A 301 -12.20 26.17 22.58
C ASN A 301 -13.37 27.04 23.04
N LEU A 302 -14.36 26.47 23.76
CA LEU A 302 -15.46 27.23 24.37
C LEU A 302 -14.95 28.29 25.36
N ASN A 303 -13.95 27.94 26.18
CA ASN A 303 -13.33 28.89 27.12
C ASN A 303 -12.52 29.99 26.43
N GLN A 304 -11.96 29.73 25.25
CA GLN A 304 -11.28 30.76 24.45
C GLN A 304 -12.31 31.72 23.84
N TYR A 305 -13.40 31.20 23.27
CA TYR A 305 -14.48 32.01 22.70
C TYR A 305 -15.15 32.90 23.76
N ALA A 306 -15.44 32.36 24.95
CA ALA A 306 -16.00 33.12 26.06
C ALA A 306 -15.06 34.24 26.58
N LYS A 307 -13.74 34.08 26.42
CA LYS A 307 -12.76 35.11 26.81
C LYS A 307 -12.56 36.18 25.73
N SER A 308 -12.65 35.81 24.46
CA SER A 308 -12.49 36.76 23.33
C SER A 308 -13.67 37.71 23.16
N ASP A 309 -14.88 37.33 23.58
CA ASP A 309 -16.07 38.19 23.47
C ASP A 309 -16.12 39.31 24.54
N SER A 310 -15.24 39.26 25.54
CA SER A 310 -15.13 40.31 26.57
C SER A 310 -14.35 41.57 26.13
N SER A 311 -13.82 41.59 24.89
CA SER A 311 -12.88 42.62 24.44
C SER A 311 -13.43 43.63 23.41
N MET A 312 -14.72 43.62 23.09
CA MET A 312 -15.34 44.64 22.23
C MET A 312 -16.41 45.45 22.97
N ARG A 313 -16.01 46.10 24.07
CA ARG A 313 -16.78 47.23 24.62
C ARG A 313 -16.27 48.51 23.96
N SER A 314 -16.76 48.81 22.77
CA SER A 314 -16.57 50.11 22.11
C SER A 314 -17.36 51.18 22.86
N GLU A 315 -16.64 52.14 23.44
CA GLU A 315 -17.16 53.45 23.84
C GLU A 315 -17.69 54.18 22.59
N ALA A 316 -19.01 54.29 22.42
CA ALA A 316 -19.67 55.48 21.86
C ALA A 316 -21.20 55.34 21.81
N SER A 317 -21.84 56.46 22.18
CA SER A 317 -23.22 56.90 21.93
C SER A 317 -24.38 56.17 22.60
N GLU A 318 -24.89 56.86 23.63
CA GLU A 318 -26.28 56.93 24.05
C GLU A 318 -27.22 57.00 22.84
N ASP A 319 -28.14 56.05 22.71
CA ASP A 319 -29.54 56.33 22.39
C ASP A 319 -30.41 55.07 22.60
N MET A 320 -31.54 55.30 23.26
CA MET A 320 -32.55 54.30 23.59
C MET A 320 -33.18 53.69 22.33
N HIS A 321 -33.35 52.37 22.27
CA HIS A 321 -34.67 51.71 22.32
C HIS A 321 -34.58 50.17 22.17
N GLU A 322 -35.28 49.49 23.08
CA GLU A 322 -35.78 48.10 23.03
C GLU A 322 -34.77 46.95 22.92
N ALA A 323 -34.14 46.64 24.06
CA ALA A 323 -33.60 45.32 24.33
C ALA A 323 -34.74 44.32 24.63
N GLN A 324 -34.90 43.29 23.80
CA GLN A 324 -35.30 41.99 24.33
C GLN A 324 -34.07 41.44 25.06
N GLN A 325 -34.16 41.38 26.38
CA GLN A 325 -33.17 40.71 27.23
C GLN A 325 -33.13 39.23 26.83
N ILE A 326 -32.07 38.84 26.13
CA ILE A 326 -31.63 37.44 26.13
C ILE A 326 -30.95 37.28 27.48
N GLU A 327 -31.59 36.54 28.39
CA GLU A 327 -30.98 36.17 29.66
C GLU A 327 -29.68 35.40 29.36
N ASP A 328 -28.57 35.89 29.91
CA ASP A 328 -27.30 35.16 29.98
C ASP A 328 -27.56 33.89 30.81
N GLU A 329 -27.90 32.79 30.16
CA GLU A 329 -27.95 31.49 30.83
C GLU A 329 -26.53 31.10 31.25
N ASP A 330 -26.36 30.84 32.55
CA ASP A 330 -25.12 30.34 33.14
C ASP A 330 -24.65 29.10 32.34
N PRO A 331 -23.41 29.09 31.80
CA PRO A 331 -22.86 27.97 31.05
C PRO A 331 -22.97 26.62 31.78
N ALA A 332 -22.97 26.64 33.12
CA ALA A 332 -23.20 25.45 33.93
C ALA A 332 -24.62 24.87 33.79
N ASP A 333 -25.62 25.73 33.61
CA ASP A 333 -27.03 25.35 33.48
C ASP A 333 -27.33 24.84 32.06
N THR A 334 -26.70 25.41 31.03
CA THR A 334 -26.76 24.90 29.66
C THR A 334 -26.08 23.52 29.54
N LEU A 335 -24.95 23.31 30.23
CA LEU A 335 -24.25 22.03 30.27
C LEU A 335 -25.10 20.94 30.93
N LYS A 336 -25.75 21.26 32.05
CA LYS A 336 -26.62 20.34 32.79
C LYS A 336 -27.83 19.91 31.96
N ARG A 337 -28.42 20.84 31.19
CA ARG A 337 -29.51 20.50 30.25
C ARG A 337 -29.05 19.61 29.11
N ALA A 338 -27.84 19.81 28.58
CA ALA A 338 -27.27 18.96 27.53
C ALA A 338 -26.99 17.53 28.05
N GLU A 339 -26.49 17.40 29.28
CA GLU A 339 -26.28 16.11 29.95
C GLU A 339 -27.61 15.37 30.22
N GLU A 340 -28.64 16.08 30.65
CA GLU A 340 -29.99 15.52 30.83
C GLU A 340 -30.63 15.08 29.50
N LEU A 341 -30.38 15.80 28.41
CA LEU A 341 -30.88 15.45 27.07
C LEU A 341 -30.20 14.18 26.54
N LEU A 342 -28.88 14.05 26.76
CA LEU A 342 -28.11 12.86 26.44
C LEU A 342 -28.54 11.65 27.29
N ALA A 343 -28.85 11.85 28.57
CA ALA A 343 -29.39 10.79 29.44
C ALA A 343 -30.76 10.30 28.95
N LYS A 344 -31.66 11.21 28.56
CA LYS A 344 -32.98 10.87 27.99
C LYS A 344 -32.89 10.13 26.65
N LEU A 345 -31.85 10.36 25.87
CA LEU A 345 -31.61 9.63 24.62
C LEU A 345 -31.08 8.21 24.86
N LYS A 346 -30.33 7.99 25.95
CA LYS A 346 -29.86 6.65 26.34
C LYS A 346 -30.96 5.75 26.91
N GLU A 347 -32.00 6.31 27.51
CA GLU A 347 -33.16 5.53 28.01
C GLU A 347 -34.15 5.12 26.90
N LYS A 348 -33.99 5.65 25.68
CA LYS A 348 -34.84 5.36 24.52
C LYS A 348 -34.21 4.40 23.50
N ALA A 349 -33.02 3.86 23.77
CA ALA A 349 -32.29 2.92 22.92
C ALA A 349 -32.47 1.47 23.39
#